data_AF-A0A848Y846-F1
#
_entry.id   AF-A0A848Y846-F1
#
_cell.length_a   1.000
_cell.length_b   1.000
_cell.length_c   1.000
_cell.angle_alpha   90.00
_cell.angle_beta   90.00
_cell.angle_gamma   90.00
#
_symmetry.space_group_name_H-M   'P 1'
#
loop_
_entity.id
_entity.type
_entity.pdbx_description
1 polymer ?
#
loop_
_entity_poly.entity_id
_entity_poly.type
_entity_poly.pdbx_seq_one_letter_code
_entity_poly.pdbx_strand_id
1 'polypeptide(L)'
;MRIGVSRRPAVRLMAVAGLLVTTSLNAQGAFQDRHEVQPANTPLLTPPGKTHGSISFVQIDMNFDGQKDLAVVQQDGLKSEPSVIYFLYDQAQKRFSRNLALGKLQSPEFDASTKRIKTGWQTTGTQKISETYGWSSNQLKLLERKEMNLKTQECVSIRFAWVNETQWKIGQRAC
;
A
#
# COMPACT_ATOMS: atom_id res chain seq x y z
N MET A 1 -26.35 37.46 -5.23
CA MET A 1 -27.76 37.05 -5.10
C MET A 1 -28.28 36.57 -6.46
N ARG A 2 -28.32 35.26 -6.67
CA ARG A 2 -29.31 34.51 -7.48
C ARG A 2 -28.97 33.03 -7.32
N ILE A 3 -29.91 32.32 -6.70
CA ILE A 3 -29.87 30.92 -6.31
C ILE A 3 -30.53 30.12 -7.44
N GLY A 4 -29.90 29.03 -7.88
CA GLY A 4 -30.47 28.09 -8.85
C GLY A 4 -30.25 26.66 -8.39
N VAL A 5 -31.29 26.08 -7.78
CA VAL A 5 -31.35 24.68 -7.33
C VAL A 5 -31.93 23.83 -8.46
N SER A 6 -31.24 22.77 -8.86
CA SER A 6 -31.77 21.75 -9.78
C SER A 6 -31.87 20.40 -9.06
N ARG A 7 -33.06 19.78 -9.17
CA ARG A 7 -33.54 18.63 -8.40
C ARG A 7 -33.09 17.31 -9.04
N ARG A 8 -32.73 16.33 -8.18
CA ARG A 8 -32.57 14.91 -8.55
C ARG A 8 -33.92 14.19 -8.52
N PRO A 9 -34.18 13.21 -9.40
CA PRO A 9 -35.24 12.23 -9.16
C PRO A 9 -34.73 11.02 -8.37
N ALA A 10 -35.51 10.63 -7.36
CA ALA A 10 -35.40 9.39 -6.62
C ALA A 10 -36.08 8.25 -7.39
N VAL A 11 -35.48 7.06 -7.40
CA VAL A 11 -36.13 5.83 -7.87
C VAL A 11 -36.16 4.81 -6.74
N ARG A 12 -37.34 4.20 -6.61
CA ARG A 12 -37.91 3.46 -5.50
C ARG A 12 -37.25 2.11 -5.22
N LEU A 13 -37.16 1.80 -3.92
CA LEU A 13 -37.08 0.45 -3.35
C LEU A 13 -38.39 -0.31 -3.66
N MET A 14 -38.29 -1.53 -4.17
CA MET A 14 -39.40 -2.49 -4.23
C MET A 14 -39.12 -3.59 -3.19
N ALA A 15 -39.96 -3.67 -2.17
CA ALA A 15 -40.05 -4.81 -1.27
C ALA A 15 -41.01 -5.84 -1.88
N VAL A 16 -40.63 -7.11 -1.89
CA VAL A 16 -41.53 -8.22 -2.21
C VAL A 16 -41.65 -9.08 -0.97
N ALA A 17 -42.87 -9.10 -0.43
CA ALA A 17 -43.27 -9.95 0.68
C ALA A 17 -44.10 -11.12 0.16
N GLY A 18 -43.93 -12.28 0.79
CA GLY A 18 -44.97 -13.29 0.96
C GLY A 18 -44.91 -14.50 0.02
N LEU A 19 -44.65 -15.67 0.60
CA LEU A 19 -45.66 -16.73 0.65
C LEU A 19 -45.28 -17.79 1.71
N LEU A 20 -46.13 -17.92 2.73
CA LEU A 20 -46.15 -19.05 3.66
C LEU A 20 -47.06 -20.13 3.07
N VAL A 21 -46.55 -21.36 2.94
CA VAL A 21 -47.36 -22.56 2.70
C VAL A 21 -47.11 -23.51 3.85
N THR A 22 -48.18 -23.89 4.53
CA THR A 22 -48.22 -24.92 5.56
C THR A 22 -48.65 -26.25 4.94
N THR A 23 -48.16 -27.38 5.47
CA THR A 23 -48.81 -28.71 5.50
C THR A 23 -47.91 -29.64 6.33
N SER A 24 -48.31 -29.91 7.58
CA SER A 24 -48.83 -31.20 8.10
C SER A 24 -47.78 -32.29 8.39
N LEU A 25 -47.63 -32.63 9.67
CA LEU A 25 -46.98 -33.85 10.17
C LEU A 25 -47.83 -35.09 9.87
N ASN A 26 -47.19 -36.21 9.52
CA ASN A 26 -47.42 -37.48 10.21
C ASN A 26 -46.30 -38.50 9.97
N ALA A 27 -46.05 -39.28 11.02
CA ALA A 27 -44.96 -40.21 11.25
C ALA A 27 -45.14 -41.57 10.55
N GLN A 28 -44.03 -42.30 10.32
CA GLN A 28 -43.79 -43.69 10.76
C GLN A 28 -42.63 -44.37 9.99
N GLY A 29 -41.72 -45.00 10.75
CA GLY A 29 -40.77 -46.05 10.30
C GLY A 29 -39.57 -45.54 9.47
N ALA A 30 -38.36 -46.07 9.56
CA ALA A 30 -37.83 -47.20 10.29
C ALA A 30 -36.30 -47.02 10.44
N PHE A 31 -35.79 -47.45 11.58
CA PHE A 31 -34.54 -48.20 11.82
C PHE A 31 -33.43 -48.21 10.74
N GLN A 32 -32.19 -47.98 11.23
CA GLN A 32 -30.87 -48.21 10.62
C GLN A 32 -30.38 -47.24 9.55
N ASP A 33 -29.62 -46.22 9.98
CA ASP A 33 -28.20 -46.17 9.57
C ASP A 33 -27.41 -45.32 10.58
N ARG A 34 -26.57 -45.96 11.41
CA ARG A 34 -25.52 -45.23 12.14
C ARG A 34 -24.36 -45.07 11.18
N HIS A 35 -24.38 -44.01 10.39
CA HIS A 35 -23.13 -43.46 9.89
C HIS A 35 -22.47 -42.72 11.05
N GLU A 36 -21.53 -43.40 11.71
CA GLU A 36 -20.52 -42.78 12.54
C GLU A 36 -19.83 -41.71 11.68
N VAL A 37 -20.16 -40.44 11.92
CA VAL A 37 -19.48 -39.32 11.29
C VAL A 37 -18.04 -39.39 11.79
N GLN A 38 -17.14 -39.89 10.94
CA GLN A 38 -15.71 -39.78 11.17
C GLN A 38 -15.42 -38.30 11.46
N PRO A 39 -14.80 -37.95 12.60
CA PRO A 39 -14.41 -36.58 12.85
C PRO A 39 -13.52 -36.17 11.68
N ALA A 40 -13.93 -35.12 10.97
CA ALA A 40 -13.15 -34.56 9.89
C ALA A 40 -11.72 -34.41 10.41
N ASN A 41 -10.77 -35.05 9.73
CA ASN A 41 -9.35 -34.83 9.95
C ASN A 41 -9.08 -33.35 9.65
N THR A 42 -9.27 -32.49 10.64
CA THR A 42 -8.81 -31.11 10.61
C THR A 42 -7.33 -31.20 10.29
N PRO A 43 -6.83 -30.66 9.16
CA PRO A 43 -5.41 -30.57 8.97
C PRO A 43 -4.90 -29.74 10.15
N LEU A 44 -4.18 -30.38 11.07
CA LEU A 44 -3.40 -29.68 12.07
C LEU A 44 -2.51 -28.73 11.27
N LEU A 45 -2.76 -27.43 11.39
CA LEU A 45 -1.82 -26.42 10.95
C LEU A 45 -0.55 -26.68 11.76
N THR A 46 0.38 -27.44 11.19
CA THR A 46 1.73 -27.54 11.75
C THR A 46 2.23 -26.12 11.91
N PRO A 47 2.72 -25.73 13.11
CA PRO A 47 3.38 -24.45 13.27
C PRO A 47 4.39 -24.28 12.14
N PRO A 48 4.50 -23.09 11.53
CA PRO A 48 5.52 -22.89 10.51
C PRO A 48 6.86 -23.33 11.11
N GLY A 49 7.51 -24.29 10.44
CA GLY A 49 8.86 -24.71 10.82
C GLY A 49 9.78 -23.50 10.93
N LYS A 50 10.86 -23.59 11.72
CA LYS A 50 11.78 -22.47 12.00
C LYS A 50 11.97 -21.58 10.76
N THR A 51 11.37 -20.39 10.80
CA THR A 51 11.49 -19.43 9.71
C THR A 51 12.80 -18.69 9.89
N HIS A 52 13.67 -18.71 8.88
CA HIS A 52 14.92 -17.93 8.89
C HIS A 52 14.69 -16.41 8.75
N GLY A 53 13.42 -15.96 8.69
CA GLY A 53 13.06 -14.56 8.53
C GLY A 53 12.34 -13.97 9.74
N SER A 54 12.32 -12.64 9.80
CA SER A 54 11.57 -11.86 10.79
C SER A 54 10.64 -10.87 10.10
N ILE A 55 9.54 -10.55 10.78
CA ILE A 55 8.62 -9.49 10.37
C ILE A 55 8.62 -8.44 11.48
N SER A 56 8.80 -7.18 11.10
CA SER A 56 8.69 -6.04 11.99
C SER A 56 7.75 -4.97 11.41
N PHE A 57 7.21 -4.16 12.31
CA PHE A 57 6.26 -3.09 11.98
C PHE A 57 6.88 -1.76 12.38
N VAL A 58 6.85 -0.79 11.47
CA VAL A 58 7.36 0.56 11.71
C VAL A 58 6.23 1.55 11.47
N GLN A 59 6.05 2.46 12.42
CA GLN A 59 5.08 3.56 12.32
C GLN A 59 5.80 4.87 12.04
N ILE A 60 5.48 5.50 10.92
CA ILE A 60 6.10 6.75 10.47
C ILE A 60 5.12 7.52 9.60
N ASP A 61 5.13 8.85 9.67
CA ASP A 61 4.32 9.71 8.80
C ASP A 61 5.04 9.83 7.44
N MET A 62 4.61 9.04 6.47
CA MET A 62 5.27 8.88 5.17
C MET A 62 4.80 9.92 4.15
N ASN A 63 3.59 10.44 4.30
CA ASN A 63 2.99 11.44 3.41
C ASN A 63 2.99 12.87 4.00
N PHE A 64 3.49 13.04 5.22
CA PHE A 64 3.63 14.29 5.96
C PHE A 64 2.30 14.98 6.30
N ASP A 65 1.24 14.19 6.50
CA ASP A 65 -0.11 14.67 6.85
C ASP A 65 -0.39 14.76 8.36
N GLY A 66 0.58 14.33 9.19
CA GLY A 66 0.49 14.33 10.64
C GLY A 66 -0.04 13.03 11.24
N GLN A 67 -0.48 12.08 10.43
CA GLN A 67 -0.89 10.74 10.87
C GLN A 67 0.24 9.72 10.70
N LYS A 68 0.26 8.71 11.57
CA LYS A 68 1.22 7.61 11.43
C LYS A 68 0.73 6.60 10.41
N ASP A 69 1.56 6.39 9.41
CA ASP A 69 1.42 5.31 8.44
C ASP A 69 2.11 4.03 8.94
N LEU A 70 1.97 2.93 8.18
CA LEU A 70 2.53 1.63 8.53
C LEU A 70 3.48 1.13 7.44
N ALA A 71 4.70 0.80 7.83
CA ALA A 71 5.62 0.00 7.02
C ALA A 71 5.75 -1.40 7.63
N VAL A 72 5.57 -2.43 6.80
CA VAL A 72 5.80 -3.82 7.16
C VAL A 72 7.14 -4.23 6.57
N VAL A 73 8.10 -4.56 7.43
CA VAL A 73 9.45 -4.94 7.04
C VAL A 73 9.57 -6.45 7.21
N GLN A 74 9.95 -7.14 6.15
CA GLN A 74 10.20 -8.57 6.13
C GLN A 74 11.67 -8.80 5.86
N GLN A 75 12.40 -9.27 6.86
CA GLN A 75 13.76 -9.77 6.68
C GLN A 75 13.68 -11.23 6.29
N ASP A 76 14.23 -11.57 5.13
CA ASP A 76 14.50 -12.95 4.74
C ASP A 76 15.95 -13.26 5.13
N GLY A 77 16.18 -14.34 5.88
CA GLY A 77 17.52 -14.75 6.32
C GLY A 77 18.47 -15.10 5.17
N LEU A 78 17.96 -15.25 3.95
CA LEU A 78 18.75 -15.51 2.75
C LEU A 78 19.03 -14.25 1.92
N LYS A 79 18.37 -13.12 2.20
CA LYS A 79 18.54 -11.86 1.45
C LYS A 79 19.26 -10.83 2.30
N SER A 80 20.15 -10.07 1.67
CA SER A 80 20.87 -8.98 2.35
C SER A 80 19.94 -7.82 2.72
N GLU A 81 18.98 -7.49 1.85
CA GLU A 81 18.07 -6.37 2.04
C GLU A 81 16.66 -6.85 2.43
N PRO A 82 16.01 -6.21 3.42
CA PRO A 82 14.64 -6.51 3.77
C PRO A 82 13.67 -6.09 2.66
N SER A 83 12.57 -6.83 2.51
CA SER A 83 11.43 -6.38 1.72
C SER A 83 10.55 -5.48 2.58
N VAL A 84 10.13 -4.33 2.04
CA VAL A 84 9.27 -3.39 2.77
C VAL A 84 7.99 -3.13 1.99
N ILE A 85 6.85 -3.21 2.68
CA ILE A 85 5.54 -2.86 2.13
C ILE A 85 5.01 -1.66 2.89
N TYR A 86 4.71 -0.60 2.15
CA TYR A 86 4.22 0.67 2.71
C TYR A 86 2.70 0.77 2.60
N PHE A 87 2.06 1.20 3.68
CA PHE A 87 0.63 1.45 3.77
C PHE A 87 0.40 2.85 4.33
N LEU A 88 -0.36 3.67 3.61
CA LEU A 88 -0.79 4.98 4.08
C LEU A 88 -2.12 4.89 4.82
N TYR A 89 -2.26 5.64 5.90
CA TYR A 89 -3.50 5.71 6.64
C TYR A 89 -4.47 6.71 5.99
N ASP A 90 -5.62 6.22 5.55
CA ASP A 90 -6.71 7.09 5.09
C ASP A 90 -7.58 7.48 6.29
N GLN A 91 -7.47 8.73 6.72
CA GLN A 91 -8.24 9.24 7.86
C GLN A 91 -9.75 9.28 7.61
N ALA A 92 -10.20 9.45 6.37
CA ALA A 92 -11.62 9.48 6.02
C ALA A 92 -12.21 8.06 6.07
N GLN A 93 -11.46 7.07 5.59
CA GLN A 93 -11.88 5.67 5.54
C GLN A 93 -11.49 4.86 6.78
N LYS A 94 -10.69 5.43 7.69
CA LYS A 94 -10.17 4.79 8.91
C LYS A 94 -9.46 3.46 8.63
N ARG A 95 -8.68 3.42 7.54
CA ARG A 95 -8.01 2.19 7.11
C ARG A 95 -6.67 2.44 6.44
N PHE A 96 -5.83 1.43 6.49
CA PHE A 96 -4.56 1.40 5.77
C PHE A 96 -4.74 1.01 4.31
N SER A 97 -4.07 1.73 3.42
CA SER A 97 -4.09 1.54 1.97
C SER A 97 -2.68 1.29 1.47
N ARG A 98 -2.43 0.15 0.82
CA ARG A 98 -1.10 -0.16 0.27
C ARG A 98 -0.68 0.91 -0.73
N ASN A 99 0.51 1.47 -0.57
CA ASN A 99 1.07 2.46 -1.49
C ASN A 99 2.11 1.81 -2.40
N LEU A 100 1.75 1.65 -3.68
CA LEU A 100 2.62 1.03 -4.68
C LEU A 100 3.73 1.96 -5.16
N ALA A 101 3.56 3.28 -5.07
CA ALA A 101 4.59 4.23 -5.51
C ALA A 101 5.79 4.20 -4.55
N LEU A 102 5.55 4.22 -3.25
CA LEU A 102 6.61 4.05 -2.24
C LEU A 102 7.29 2.68 -2.35
N GLY A 103 6.52 1.62 -2.63
CA GLY A 103 7.05 0.27 -2.82
C GLY A 103 7.98 0.08 -4.01
N LYS A 104 8.11 1.08 -4.90
CA LYS A 104 9.08 1.08 -6.01
C LYS A 104 10.41 1.74 -5.65
N LEU A 105 10.47 2.48 -4.54
CA LEU A 105 11.69 3.16 -4.11
C LEU A 105 12.64 2.16 -3.45
N GLN A 106 13.93 2.31 -3.70
CA GLN A 106 14.96 1.51 -3.04
C GLN A 106 15.33 2.15 -1.71
N SER A 107 14.98 1.50 -0.60
CA SER A 107 15.33 1.93 0.76
C SER A 107 15.06 3.43 1.03
N PRO A 108 13.80 3.90 0.89
CA PRO A 108 13.48 5.31 1.08
C PRO A 108 13.66 5.78 2.53
N GLU A 109 14.21 6.98 2.69
CA GLU A 109 14.35 7.71 3.94
C GLU A 109 13.31 8.84 3.99
N PHE A 110 12.57 8.94 5.09
CA PHE A 110 11.52 9.94 5.29
C PHE A 110 12.01 11.04 6.23
N ASP A 111 12.18 12.25 5.70
CA ASP A 111 12.61 13.42 6.45
C ASP A 111 11.41 14.34 6.74
N ALA A 112 10.88 14.23 7.96
CA ALA A 112 9.74 15.02 8.41
C ALA A 112 10.04 16.53 8.48
N SER A 113 11.29 16.92 8.71
CA SER A 113 11.66 18.33 8.86
C SER A 113 11.58 19.09 7.53
N THR A 114 12.00 18.44 6.46
CA THR A 114 11.96 19.01 5.10
C THR A 114 10.74 18.56 4.29
N LYS A 115 9.95 17.61 4.83
CA LYS A 115 8.88 16.90 4.13
C LYS A 115 9.35 16.33 2.81
N ARG A 116 10.47 15.60 2.87
CA ARG A 116 11.13 14.99 1.71
C ARG A 116 11.34 13.51 1.92
N ILE A 117 11.29 12.78 0.82
CA ILE A 117 11.62 11.36 0.78
C ILE A 117 12.87 11.23 -0.08
N LYS A 118 13.92 10.63 0.45
CA LYS A 118 15.18 10.42 -0.26
C LYS A 118 15.37 8.95 -0.54
N THR A 119 15.89 8.62 -1.71
CA THR A 119 16.26 7.26 -2.08
C THR A 119 17.51 7.33 -2.94
N GLY A 120 18.27 6.24 -2.99
CA GLY A 120 19.43 6.18 -3.85
C GLY A 120 19.91 4.76 -4.05
N TRP A 121 20.61 4.56 -5.15
CA TRP A 121 21.16 3.27 -5.53
C TRP A 121 22.38 3.45 -6.42
N GLN A 122 23.13 2.38 -6.59
CA GLN A 122 24.24 2.34 -7.53
C GLN A 122 23.85 1.48 -8.73
N THR A 123 24.14 1.98 -9.93
CA THR A 123 23.98 1.25 -11.20
C THR A 123 25.36 0.77 -11.67
N THR A 124 25.44 -0.51 -12.02
CA THR A 124 26.60 -1.15 -12.69
C THR A 124 27.99 -0.83 -12.12
N GLY A 125 28.08 -0.49 -10.83
CA GLY A 125 29.33 -0.12 -10.13
C GLY A 125 29.99 1.20 -10.57
N THR A 126 29.40 1.93 -11.51
CA THR A 126 30.02 3.12 -12.12
C THR A 126 29.22 4.40 -11.94
N GLN A 127 27.95 4.28 -11.57
CA GLN A 127 27.09 5.43 -11.38
C GLN A 127 26.31 5.28 -10.07
N LYS A 128 26.18 6.39 -9.35
CA LYS A 128 25.34 6.52 -8.17
C LYS A 128 24.20 7.46 -8.49
N ILE A 129 22.98 7.02 -8.25
CA ILE A 129 21.77 7.81 -8.42
C ILE A 129 21.22 8.12 -7.04
N SER A 130 20.81 9.36 -6.82
CA SER A 130 19.97 9.73 -5.68
C SER A 130 18.80 10.57 -6.14
N GLU A 131 17.65 10.34 -5.55
CA GLU A 131 16.41 11.03 -5.89
C GLU A 131 15.78 11.58 -4.62
N THR A 132 15.22 12.78 -4.75
CA THR A 132 14.46 13.46 -3.71
C THR A 132 13.04 13.70 -4.21
N TYR A 133 12.10 13.23 -3.42
CA TYR A 133 10.68 13.31 -3.67
C TYR A 133 9.98 14.21 -2.64
N GLY A 134 8.84 14.75 -3.04
CA GLY A 134 7.87 15.38 -2.13
C GLY A 134 6.52 14.69 -2.24
N TRP A 135 5.65 14.97 -1.28
CA TRP A 135 4.25 14.54 -1.31
C TRP A 135 3.35 15.72 -1.65
N SER A 136 2.52 15.61 -2.68
CA SER A 136 1.50 16.61 -3.00
C SER A 136 0.33 15.98 -3.76
N SER A 137 -0.87 16.51 -3.57
CA SER A 137 -2.11 16.00 -4.19
C SER A 137 -2.28 14.48 -4.01
N ASN A 138 -1.95 13.99 -2.80
CA ASN A 138 -1.97 12.57 -2.45
C ASN A 138 -1.09 11.66 -3.33
N GLN A 139 -0.01 12.22 -3.89
CA GLN A 139 0.89 11.52 -4.81
C GLN A 139 2.34 11.81 -4.46
N LEU A 140 3.18 10.80 -4.67
CA LEU A 140 4.63 10.92 -4.61
C LEU A 140 5.14 11.64 -5.88
N LYS A 141 5.90 12.71 -5.72
CA LYS A 141 6.37 13.58 -6.81
C LYS A 141 7.88 13.70 -6.79
N LEU A 142 8.56 13.35 -7.89
CA LEU A 142 10.00 13.53 -8.02
C LEU A 142 10.32 15.03 -8.13
N LEU A 143 11.24 15.52 -7.29
CA LEU A 143 11.63 16.93 -7.23
C LEU A 143 13.05 17.15 -7.74
N GLU A 144 13.97 16.24 -7.39
CA GLU A 144 15.37 16.30 -7.81
C GLU A 144 15.90 14.89 -8.03
N ARG A 145 16.73 14.74 -9.07
CA ARG A 145 17.53 13.55 -9.34
C ARG A 145 18.98 13.97 -9.50
N LYS A 146 19.89 13.31 -8.79
CA LYS A 146 21.32 13.48 -8.93
C LYS A 146 21.91 12.20 -9.49
N GLU A 147 22.76 12.37 -10.49
CA GLU A 147 23.52 11.28 -11.09
C GLU A 147 24.99 11.60 -10.94
N MET A 148 25.73 10.70 -10.31
CA MET A 148 27.17 10.83 -10.06
C MET A 148 27.89 9.70 -10.77
N ASN A 149 28.85 10.05 -11.62
CA ASN A 149 29.81 9.09 -12.15
C ASN A 149 30.87 8.81 -11.08
N LEU A 150 30.95 7.58 -10.60
CA LEU A 150 31.85 7.21 -9.51
C LEU A 150 33.33 7.19 -9.95
N LYS A 151 33.61 7.14 -11.26
CA LYS A 151 34.98 7.18 -11.80
C LYS A 151 35.48 8.61 -11.98
N THR A 152 34.68 9.46 -12.62
CA THR A 152 35.07 10.86 -12.92
C THR A 152 34.73 11.82 -11.78
N GLN A 153 33.91 11.39 -10.82
CA GLN A 153 33.32 12.22 -9.77
C GLN A 153 32.43 13.35 -10.30
N GLU A 154 32.10 13.34 -11.60
CA GLU A 154 31.18 14.29 -12.19
C GLU A 154 29.77 14.01 -11.67
N CYS A 155 29.08 15.08 -11.26
CA CYS A 155 27.73 15.00 -10.74
C CYS A 155 26.83 15.96 -11.48
N VAL A 156 25.65 15.48 -11.85
CA VAL A 156 24.59 16.26 -12.49
C VAL A 156 23.37 16.23 -11.60
N SER A 157 22.86 17.40 -11.23
CA SER A 157 21.55 17.57 -10.58
C SER A 157 20.52 18.03 -11.59
N ILE A 158 19.42 17.30 -11.69
CA ILE A 158 18.25 17.58 -12.52
C ILE A 158 17.08 17.90 -11.60
N ARG A 159 16.42 19.03 -11.84
CA ARG A 159 15.27 19.48 -11.04
C ARG A 159 13.98 19.43 -11.83
N PHE A 160 12.91 19.13 -11.12
CA PHE A 160 11.57 18.96 -11.68
C PHE A 160 10.56 19.88 -11.00
N ALA A 161 9.60 20.35 -11.78
CA ALA A 161 8.37 20.97 -11.30
C ALA A 161 7.17 20.17 -11.78
N TRP A 162 6.05 20.32 -11.07
CA TRP A 162 4.79 19.67 -11.43
C TRP A 162 3.73 20.74 -11.70
N VAL A 163 3.12 20.68 -12.88
CA VAL A 163 2.03 21.56 -13.30
C VAL A 163 0.90 20.68 -13.82
N ASN A 164 -0.28 20.74 -13.19
CA ASN A 164 -1.45 19.93 -13.53
C ASN A 164 -1.10 18.43 -13.74
N GLU A 165 -0.48 17.83 -12.72
CA GLU A 165 -0.02 16.42 -12.73
C GLU A 165 1.06 16.07 -13.75
N THR A 166 1.49 17.01 -14.60
CA THR A 166 2.56 16.81 -15.57
C THR A 166 3.89 17.21 -14.97
N GLN A 167 4.90 16.35 -15.12
CA GLN A 167 6.26 16.60 -14.67
C GLN A 167 7.06 17.34 -15.75
N TRP A 168 7.72 18.42 -15.34
CA TRP A 168 8.57 19.24 -16.20
C TRP A 168 9.99 19.28 -15.66
N LYS A 169 10.97 19.02 -16.52
CA LYS A 169 12.38 19.32 -16.20
C LYS A 169 12.56 20.82 -16.26
N ILE A 170 12.89 21.44 -15.13
CA ILE A 170 13.02 22.90 -15.00
C ILE A 170 14.48 23.36 -14.96
N GLY A 171 15.43 22.44 -14.83
CA GLY A 171 16.84 22.79 -14.84
C GLY A 171 17.75 21.58 -14.72
N GLN A 172 18.99 21.80 -15.11
CA GLN A 172 20.11 20.88 -14.92
C GLN A 172 21.37 21.68 -14.61
N ARG A 173 22.13 21.24 -13.62
CA ARG A 173 23.41 21.86 -13.26
C ARG A 173 24.39 20.82 -12.73
N ALA A 174 25.68 21.15 -12.75
CA ALA A 174 26.67 20.39 -11.99
C ALA A 174 26.33 20.47 -10.48
N CYS A 175 26.57 19.36 -9.78
CA CYS A 175 26.77 19.41 -8.33
C CYS A 175 28.21 19.89 -8.09
#